data_AF-A0A2G9ZSH2-F1
#
_entry.id   AF-A0A2G9ZSH2-F1
#
_cell.length_a   1.000
_cell.length_b   1.000
_cell.length_c   1.000
_cell.angle_alpha   90.00
_cell.angle_beta   90.00
_cell.angle_gamma   90.00
#
_symmetry.space_group_name_H-M   'P 1'
#
loop_
_entity.id
_entity.type
_entity.pdbx_description
1 polymer ?
#
loop_
_entity_poly.entity_id
_entity_poly.type
_entity_poly.pdbx_seq_one_letter_code
_entity_poly.pdbx_strand_id
1 'polypeptide(L)' 'MSDSVEDLRKRLNEIEKKIREVEARMPAHSVKPPIMHELFELEDERDSILAELKKLKSAE' A
#
# COMPACT_ATOMS: atom_id res chain seq x y z
N MET A 1 -18.08 -5.83 8.57
CA MET A 1 -17.20 -6.00 9.75
C MET A 1 -16.15 -4.92 9.62
N SER A 2 -16.01 -4.05 10.62
CA SER A 2 -14.94 -3.05 10.61
C SER A 2 -13.64 -3.77 10.94
N ASP A 3 -12.63 -3.65 10.08
CA ASP A 3 -11.30 -4.20 10.35
C ASP A 3 -10.74 -3.55 11.62
N SER A 4 -10.07 -4.33 12.47
CA SER A 4 -9.42 -3.77 13.65
C SER A 4 -8.19 -2.94 13.23
N VAL A 5 -7.72 -2.04 14.11
CA VAL A 5 -6.45 -1.32 13.90
C VAL A 5 -5.30 -2.29 13.65
N GLU A 6 -5.32 -3.48 14.26
CA GLU A 6 -4.29 -4.48 14.06
C GLU A 6 -4.39 -5.16 12.68
N ASP A 7 -5.61 -5.41 12.18
CA ASP A 7 -5.83 -5.96 10.84
C ASP A 7 -5.38 -4.98 9.76
N LEU A 8 -5.71 -3.69 9.92
CA LEU A 8 -5.25 -2.62 9.01
C LEU A 8 -3.73 -2.51 9.00
N ARG A 9 -3.06 -2.65 10.15
CA ARG A 9 -1.59 -2.65 10.22
C ARG A 9 -0.98 -3.87 9.54
N LYS A 10 -1.58 -5.06 9.67
CA LYS A 10 -1.11 -6.27 8.97
C LYS A 10 -1.22 -6.08 7.46
N ARG A 11 -2.37 -5.62 6.97
CA ARG A 11 -2.59 -5.33 5.55
C ARG A 11 -1.61 -4.27 5.04
N LEU A 12 -1.38 -3.20 5.79
CA LEU A 12 -0.40 -2.17 5.44
C LEU A 12 1.01 -2.76 5.26
N ASN A 13 1.48 -3.59 6.19
CA ASN A 13 2.78 -4.26 6.08
C ASN A 13 2.89 -5.17 4.85
N GLU A 14 1.81 -5.87 4.50
CA GLU A 14 1.77 -6.72 3.31
C GLU A 14 1.85 -5.90 2.02
N ILE A 15 1.14 -4.78 1.94
CA ILE A 15 1.20 -3.86 0.79
C ILE A 15 2.59 -3.25 0.65
N GLU A 16 3.19 -2.77 1.74
CA GLU A 16 4.55 -2.23 1.71
C GLU A 16 5.59 -3.28 1.27
N LYS A 17 5.36 -4.56 1.57
CA LYS A 17 6.20 -5.64 1.05
C LYS A 17 6.01 -5.81 -0.46
N LYS A 18 4.76 -5.84 -0.96
CA LYS A 18 4.47 -5.95 -2.39
C LYS A 18 5.04 -4.76 -3.17
N ILE A 19 4.91 -3.54 -2.66
CA ILE A 19 5.49 -2.34 -3.27
C ILE A 19 6.99 -2.52 -3.47
N ARG A 20 7.74 -2.92 -2.43
CA ARG A 20 9.18 -3.18 -2.53
C ARG A 20 9.53 -4.26 -3.54
N GLU A 21 8.70 -5.30 -3.65
CA GLU A 21 8.88 -6.36 -4.66
C GLU A 21 8.60 -5.86 -6.09
N VAL A 22 7.64 -4.95 -6.29
CA VAL A 22 7.39 -4.28 -7.58
C VAL A 22 8.54 -3.35 -7.94
N GLU A 23 8.99 -2.52 -6.99
CA GLU A 23 10.10 -1.59 -7.17
C GLU A 23 11.41 -2.34 -7.50
N ALA A 24 11.68 -3.48 -6.86
CA ALA A 24 12.84 -4.31 -7.16
C ALA A 24 12.81 -4.89 -8.59
N ARG A 25 11.63 -4.99 -9.22
CA ARG A 25 11.45 -5.44 -10.61
C ARG A 25 11.54 -4.28 -11.62
N MET A 26 11.57 -3.02 -11.18
CA MET A 26 11.66 -1.85 -12.06
C MET A 26 13.03 -1.77 -12.75
N PRO A 27 13.08 -1.59 -14.08
CA PRO A 27 14.33 -1.33 -14.78
C PRO A 27 14.85 0.08 -14.46
N ALA A 28 16.14 0.22 -14.17
CA ALA A 28 16.78 1.51 -13.83
C ALA A 28 16.70 2.58 -14.95
N HIS A 29 16.50 2.16 -16.20
CA HIS A 29 16.54 3.04 -17.38
C HIS A 29 15.34 2.88 -18.30
N SER A 30 14.27 2.21 -17.85
CA SER A 30 13.09 2.01 -18.68
C SER A 30 11.85 1.91 -17.82
N VAL A 31 10.89 2.79 -18.10
CA VAL A 31 9.59 2.73 -17.48
C VAL A 31 8.79 1.63 -18.18
N LYS A 32 8.35 0.63 -17.42
CA LYS A 32 7.41 -0.39 -17.90
C LYS A 32 6.01 -0.03 -17.44
N PRO A 33 5.11 0.44 -18.33
CA PRO A 33 3.76 0.87 -17.95
C PRO A 33 3.00 -0.15 -17.09
N PRO A 34 3.06 -1.48 -17.34
CA PRO A 34 2.37 -2.44 -16.48
C PRO A 34 2.89 -2.47 -15.04
N ILE A 35 4.20 -2.32 -14.84
CA ILE A 35 4.82 -2.32 -13.50
C ILE A 35 4.47 -1.03 -12.76
N MET A 36 4.43 0.10 -13.47
CA MET A 36 3.97 1.38 -12.90
C MET A 36 2.51 1.33 -12.49
N HIS A 37 1.63 0.73 -13.32
CA HIS A 37 0.23 0.55 -12.95
C HIS A 37 0.06 -0.32 -11.71
N GLU A 38 0.77 -1.46 -11.63
CA GLU A 38 0.78 -2.32 -10.44
C GLU A 38 1.26 -1.55 -9.20
N LEU A 39 2.32 -0.74 -9.34
CA LEU A 39 2.84 0.10 -8.26
C LEU A 39 1.80 1.11 -7.79
N PHE A 40 1.17 1.85 -8.72
CA PHE A 40 0.17 2.87 -8.38
C PHE A 40 -1.06 2.28 -7.68
N GLU A 41 -1.55 1.11 -8.12
CA GLU A 41 -2.66 0.45 -7.44
C GLU A 41 -2.32 0.08 -5.98
N LEU A 42 -1.10 -0.40 -5.74
CA LEU A 42 -0.62 -0.70 -4.39
C LEU A 42 -0.44 0.56 -3.54
N GLU A 43 0.03 1.66 -4.13
CA GLU A 43 0.18 2.95 -3.44
C GLU A 43 -1.19 3.55 -3.06
N ASP A 44 -2.18 3.47 -3.95
CA ASP A 44 -3.55 3.91 -3.68
C ASP A 44 -4.20 3.07 -2.55
N GLU A 45 -3.95 1.76 -2.53
CA GLU A 45 -4.44 0.89 -1.44
C GLU A 45 -3.75 1.21 -0.10
N ARG A 46 -2.43 1.43 -0.11
CA ARG A 46 -1.66 1.88 1.07
C ARG A 46 -2.25 3.18 1.64
N ASP A 47 -2.47 4.16 0.79
CA ASP A 47 -2.95 5.49 1.20
C ASP A 47 -4.39 5.41 1.76
N SER A 48 -5.22 4.53 1.19
CA SER A 48 -6.56 4.25 1.71
C SER A 48 -6.52 3.65 3.13
N ILE A 49 -5.63 2.68 3.38
CA ILE A 49 -5.45 2.07 4.71
C ILE A 49 -4.91 3.09 5.71
N LEU A 50 -3.95 3.92 5.31
CA LEU A 50 -3.41 4.98 6.16
C LEU A 50 -4.49 6.01 6.54
N ALA A 51 -5.36 6.36 5.59
CA ALA A 51 -6.49 7.25 5.86
C ALA A 51 -7.47 6.64 6.87
N GLU A 52 -7.75 5.34 6.78
CA GLU A 52 -8.60 4.64 7.74
C GLU A 52 -7.96 4.57 9.14
N LEU A 53 -6.68 4.21 9.22
CA LEU A 53 -5.91 4.22 10.47
C LEU A 53 -5.90 5.61 11.12
N LYS A 54 -5.77 6.67 10.32
CA LYS A 54 -5.80 8.05 10.81
C LYS A 54 -7.17 8.41 11.39
N LYS A 55 -8.26 8.04 10.70
CA LYS A 55 -9.64 8.26 11.18
C LYS A 55 -9.88 7.58 12.52
N LEU A 56 -9.41 6.33 12.66
CA LEU A 56 -9.53 5.57 13.90
C LEU A 56 -8.74 6.21 15.05
N LYS A 57 -7.51 6.70 14.79
CA LYS A 57 -6.71 7.42 15.81
C LYS A 57 -7.30 8.77 16.22
N SER A 58 -8.00 9.46 15.33
CA SER A 58 -8.65 10.75 15.64
C SER A 58 -10.02 10.62 16.31
N ALA A 59 -10.58 9.41 16.33
CA ALA A 59 -11.85 9.10 16.98
C ALA A 59 -11.66 8.59 18.43
N GLU A 60 -10.41 8.49 18.89
CA GLU A 60 -9.97 8.15 20.25
C GLU A 60 -9.69 9.42 21.04
#